data_AF-K9QFE6-F1
#
_entry.id   AF-K9QFE6-F1
#
_cell.length_a   1.000
_cell.length_b   1.000
_cell.length_c   1.000
_cell.angle_alpha   90.00
_cell.angle_beta   90.00
_cell.angle_gamma   90.00
#
_symmetry.space_group_name_H-M   'P 1'
#
loop_
_entity.id
_entity.type
_entity.pdbx_description
1 polymer ?
#
loop_
_entity_poly.entity_id
_entity_poly.type
_entity_poly.pdbx_seq_one_letter_code
_entity_poly.pdbx_strand_id
1 'polypeptide(L)'
;MSISKVLNRLSMTALSAAFVIIGTANNAQAAGLLLNGFGGNAGFGELALPRNDDGSSNQLNLPFQINFFGNTFNNFFVNNNGNLTFRSRLGQFTPNPFPIANQPIIAPYWSDVDTRCATCGEVYVASPNSDTVVVTWNNVGYFSNRSDKLNNFQTVLRNRNDTGAGNFDIEFRYETLEWTTGNASGGVNGLGGIPAQAGFDAGDNVNFFTLPGSRTAEVLNIQNTSNLPDPVPGIWSFAVRNGVLPGATPDNPLLPVVIDDEFNFDFNIVNPTQPVFIDPPVAIGYDYIVDSGPNIASVILPTGIGDDLYDLFTFNSTDNDFVDSGIDIAGGFAFNFGDGGVDRFRILGIEPSAGLDPNDITAFVTGLTFTDAGRVQLRQIAISQNTTPAPVPEPATILGSLIALGFGRKLYRMRSHSANKGA
;
A
#
# COMPACT_ATOMS: atom_id res chain seq x y z
N MET A 1 23.78 1.86 87.44
CA MET A 1 22.43 1.53 86.94
C MET A 1 22.03 2.61 85.94
N SER A 2 21.99 2.24 84.66
CA SER A 2 21.45 2.95 83.48
C SER A 2 21.97 4.32 83.01
N ILE A 3 21.89 4.46 81.67
CA ILE A 3 21.91 5.65 80.79
C ILE A 3 23.26 6.10 80.24
N SER A 4 23.56 5.68 79.00
CA SER A 4 23.92 6.62 77.91
C SER A 4 23.75 5.96 76.53
N LYS A 5 22.82 6.51 75.74
CA LYS A 5 22.73 6.39 74.27
C LYS A 5 22.84 7.81 73.75
N VAL A 6 23.75 8.07 72.81
CA VAL A 6 23.59 8.91 71.60
C VAL A 6 24.95 8.87 70.88
N LEU A 7 24.98 8.42 69.63
CA LEU A 7 26.00 8.87 68.67
C LEU A 7 25.47 8.73 67.23
N ASN A 8 25.27 9.91 66.65
CA ASN A 8 25.26 10.37 65.26
C ASN A 8 25.21 9.33 64.12
N ARG A 9 24.14 9.43 63.33
CA ARG A 9 24.11 9.02 61.93
C ARG A 9 24.58 10.18 61.05
N LEU A 10 25.68 9.98 60.32
CA LEU A 10 26.07 10.81 59.19
C LEU A 10 25.25 10.40 57.95
N SER A 11 24.72 11.41 57.28
CA SER A 11 24.06 11.37 55.98
C SER A 11 25.09 11.15 54.86
N MET A 12 24.86 10.16 54.00
CA MET A 12 25.42 10.12 52.65
C MET A 12 24.27 10.02 51.65
N THR A 13 24.09 11.11 50.93
CA THR A 13 23.26 11.28 49.74
C THR A 13 23.74 10.35 48.64
N ALA A 14 22.88 9.42 48.22
CA ALA A 14 23.11 8.60 47.03
C ALA A 14 22.79 9.43 45.78
N LEU A 15 23.83 9.88 45.09
CA LEU A 15 23.73 10.51 43.77
C LEU A 15 23.35 9.41 42.76
N SER A 16 22.09 9.41 42.32
CA SER A 16 21.63 8.51 41.26
C SER A 16 22.09 9.07 39.91
N ALA A 17 23.18 8.51 39.36
CA ALA A 17 23.59 8.80 37.99
C ALA A 17 22.63 8.07 37.04
N ALA A 18 21.66 8.79 36.48
CA ALA A 18 20.86 8.32 35.37
C ALA A 18 21.78 8.22 34.13
N PHE A 19 22.18 7.00 33.77
CA PHE A 19 22.75 6.72 32.45
C PHE A 19 21.62 6.88 31.43
N VAL A 20 21.58 8.03 30.76
CA VAL A 20 20.86 8.16 29.49
C VAL A 20 21.66 7.39 28.46
N ILE A 21 21.23 6.17 28.15
CA ILE A 21 21.64 5.51 26.92
C ILE A 21 20.93 6.28 25.81
N ILE A 22 21.64 7.25 25.22
CA ILE A 22 21.26 7.78 23.92
C ILE A 22 21.51 6.63 22.96
N GLY A 23 20.47 5.82 22.72
CA GLY A 23 20.46 4.93 21.58
C GLY A 23 20.61 5.81 20.35
N THR A 24 21.79 5.80 19.75
CA THR A 24 21.93 6.21 18.37
C THR A 24 21.06 5.24 17.59
N ALA A 25 19.88 5.69 17.17
CA ALA A 25 19.19 5.06 16.08
C ALA A 25 20.19 5.05 14.93
N ASN A 26 20.83 3.89 14.71
CA ASN A 26 21.44 3.63 13.44
C ASN A 26 20.27 3.66 12.47
N ASN A 27 20.05 4.82 11.84
CA ASN A 27 19.33 4.88 10.58
C ASN A 27 20.15 3.99 9.65
N ALA A 28 19.84 2.70 9.62
CA ALA A 28 19.97 1.97 8.39
C ALA A 28 19.14 2.79 7.41
N GLN A 29 19.80 3.55 6.53
CA GLN A 29 19.16 4.03 5.32
C GLN A 29 18.47 2.80 4.75
N ALA A 30 17.13 2.83 4.72
CA ALA A 30 16.39 1.86 3.95
C ALA A 30 17.07 1.78 2.58
N ALA A 31 17.35 0.57 2.10
CA ALA A 31 17.77 0.39 0.72
C ALA A 31 16.84 1.23 -0.18
N GLY A 32 17.41 1.99 -1.12
CA GLY A 32 16.67 2.99 -1.90
C GLY A 32 15.35 2.43 -2.44
N LEU A 33 14.28 3.20 -2.31
CA LEU A 33 12.92 2.73 -2.62
C LEU A 33 12.76 2.42 -4.12
N LEU A 34 13.48 3.17 -4.95
CA LEU A 34 13.51 2.98 -6.40
C LEU A 34 14.35 1.77 -6.76
N LEU A 35 13.81 0.90 -7.63
CA LEU A 35 14.55 -0.25 -8.14
C LEU A 35 15.73 0.22 -9.00
N ASN A 36 16.90 -0.38 -8.78
CA ASN A 36 18.14 -0.04 -9.45
C ASN A 36 18.95 -1.32 -9.77
N GLY A 37 20.18 -1.14 -10.29
CA GLY A 37 21.05 -2.25 -10.70
C GLY A 37 20.81 -2.71 -12.13
N PHE A 38 20.11 -1.90 -12.94
CA PHE A 38 19.77 -2.20 -14.34
C PHE A 38 20.86 -1.79 -15.34
N GLY A 39 22.03 -1.35 -14.85
CA GLY A 39 23.09 -0.77 -15.66
C GLY A 39 22.85 0.71 -15.98
N GLY A 40 23.64 1.22 -16.93
CA GLY A 40 23.69 2.65 -17.26
C GLY A 40 24.41 3.49 -16.19
N ASN A 41 24.69 4.76 -16.51
CA ASN A 41 25.47 5.64 -15.63
C ASN A 41 24.77 5.94 -14.29
N ALA A 42 23.43 5.89 -14.27
CA ALA A 42 22.63 6.14 -13.07
C ALA A 42 22.10 4.86 -12.40
N GLY A 43 22.40 3.66 -12.93
CA GLY A 43 21.92 2.39 -12.38
C GLY A 43 20.44 2.06 -12.67
N PHE A 44 19.71 2.94 -13.36
CA PHE A 44 18.28 2.80 -13.68
C PHE A 44 18.00 2.28 -15.10
N GLY A 45 19.03 1.88 -15.85
CA GLY A 45 18.91 1.37 -17.21
C GLY A 45 19.34 2.39 -18.27
N GLU A 46 18.70 2.31 -19.44
CA GLU A 46 19.00 3.15 -20.59
C GLU A 46 18.29 4.50 -20.48
N LEU A 47 18.87 5.54 -21.11
CA LEU A 47 18.23 6.84 -21.20
C LEU A 47 16.97 6.73 -22.08
N ALA A 48 15.79 7.02 -21.52
CA ALA A 48 14.54 6.92 -22.26
C ALA A 48 14.39 8.07 -23.30
N LEU A 49 14.93 9.24 -22.96
CA LEU A 49 14.94 10.44 -23.80
C LEU A 49 16.01 11.43 -23.31
N PRO A 50 16.66 12.21 -24.21
CA PRO A 50 17.58 13.29 -23.81
C PRO A 50 16.89 14.35 -22.95
N ARG A 51 17.66 15.11 -22.16
CA ARG A 51 17.15 16.26 -21.40
C ARG A 51 16.30 17.20 -22.24
N ASN A 52 15.11 17.51 -21.76
CA ASN A 52 14.11 18.29 -22.46
C ASN A 52 13.05 18.85 -21.49
N ASP A 53 12.00 19.42 -22.07
CA ASP A 53 10.86 20.03 -21.37
C ASP A 53 9.61 19.15 -21.55
N ASP A 54 9.01 19.17 -22.75
CA ASP A 54 7.71 18.51 -23.01
C ASP A 54 7.82 17.32 -23.97
N GLY A 55 9.02 16.80 -24.13
CA GLY A 55 9.33 15.72 -25.05
C GLY A 55 8.83 14.36 -24.58
N SER A 56 8.69 13.46 -25.54
CA SER A 56 8.52 12.03 -25.28
C SER A 56 9.57 11.23 -26.04
N SER A 57 9.83 10.01 -25.58
CA SER A 57 10.65 9.04 -26.28
C SER A 57 10.08 8.71 -27.68
N ASN A 58 10.87 7.99 -28.48
CA ASN A 58 10.28 7.18 -29.56
C ASN A 58 9.35 6.10 -28.97
N GLN A 59 8.60 5.44 -29.84
CA GLN A 59 7.82 4.27 -29.43
C GLN A 59 8.77 3.18 -28.94
N LEU A 60 8.53 2.70 -27.72
CA LEU A 60 9.27 1.62 -27.08
C LEU A 60 8.41 0.37 -27.07
N ASN A 61 9.03 -0.80 -27.23
CA ASN A 61 8.32 -2.08 -27.17
C ASN A 61 8.18 -2.52 -25.71
N LEU A 62 7.03 -3.09 -25.37
CA LEU A 62 6.87 -3.87 -24.16
C LEU A 62 7.41 -5.29 -24.42
N PRO A 63 8.12 -5.91 -23.47
CA PRO A 63 8.59 -7.30 -23.56
C PRO A 63 7.44 -8.31 -23.40
N PHE A 64 6.28 -7.86 -22.93
CA PHE A 64 5.03 -8.62 -22.80
C PHE A 64 3.84 -7.79 -23.31
N GLN A 65 2.72 -8.46 -23.54
CA GLN A 65 1.47 -7.81 -23.91
C GLN A 65 0.67 -7.43 -22.65
N ILE A 66 0.06 -6.25 -22.65
CA ILE A 66 -0.88 -5.83 -21.60
C ILE A 66 -2.28 -5.63 -22.18
N ASN A 67 -3.30 -5.93 -21.38
CA ASN A 67 -4.69 -5.58 -21.62
C ASN A 67 -5.06 -4.47 -20.64
N PHE A 68 -5.13 -3.23 -21.13
CA PHE A 68 -5.41 -2.05 -20.32
C PHE A 68 -6.73 -1.44 -20.81
N PHE A 69 -7.77 -1.49 -19.97
CA PHE A 69 -9.13 -1.04 -20.32
C PHE A 69 -9.69 -1.71 -21.56
N GLY A 70 -9.52 -3.04 -21.66
CA GLY A 70 -9.96 -3.84 -22.82
C GLY A 70 -9.13 -3.64 -24.09
N ASN A 71 -8.12 -2.75 -24.06
CA ASN A 71 -7.25 -2.48 -25.18
C ASN A 71 -5.91 -3.21 -25.00
N THR A 72 -5.48 -3.90 -26.05
CA THR A 72 -4.24 -4.66 -26.04
C THR A 72 -3.06 -3.81 -26.52
N PHE A 73 -2.00 -3.70 -25.72
CA PHE A 73 -0.78 -2.97 -26.07
C PHE A 73 0.47 -3.84 -25.95
N ASN A 74 1.41 -3.62 -26.88
CA ASN A 74 2.74 -4.20 -26.91
C ASN A 74 3.83 -3.12 -27.02
N ASN A 75 3.45 -1.86 -26.82
CA ASN A 75 4.32 -0.71 -26.97
C ASN A 75 3.78 0.47 -26.15
N PHE A 76 4.64 1.45 -25.89
CA PHE A 76 4.33 2.64 -25.10
C PHE A 76 5.30 3.78 -25.43
N PHE A 77 5.00 4.96 -24.95
CA PHE A 77 5.88 6.14 -24.98
C PHE A 77 6.17 6.59 -23.55
N VAL A 78 7.42 6.93 -23.26
CA VAL A 78 7.82 7.58 -22.00
C VAL A 78 7.78 9.09 -22.21
N ASN A 79 7.10 9.81 -21.33
CA ASN A 79 7.00 11.25 -21.36
C ASN A 79 7.89 11.90 -20.29
N ASN A 80 8.54 13.02 -20.63
CA ASN A 80 9.34 13.78 -19.65
C ASN A 80 8.49 14.22 -18.45
N ASN A 81 7.25 14.63 -18.71
CA ASN A 81 6.25 15.08 -17.73
C ASN A 81 5.62 13.91 -16.95
N GLY A 82 6.37 12.86 -16.62
CA GLY A 82 5.96 11.88 -15.60
C GLY A 82 4.80 10.95 -15.96
N ASN A 83 4.64 10.59 -17.23
CA ASN A 83 3.59 9.67 -17.68
C ASN A 83 4.02 8.71 -18.80
N LEU A 84 3.28 7.62 -18.92
CA LEU A 84 3.33 6.65 -20.02
C LEU A 84 2.04 6.73 -20.82
N THR A 85 2.15 6.73 -22.14
CA THR A 85 1.00 6.68 -23.06
C THR A 85 1.14 5.52 -24.05
N PHE A 86 0.01 5.04 -24.55
CA PHE A 86 -0.03 3.78 -25.31
C PHE A 86 -0.45 3.93 -26.79
N ARG A 87 -0.90 5.12 -27.19
CA ARG A 87 -1.33 5.39 -28.57
C ARG A 87 -0.43 6.41 -29.27
N SER A 88 -0.09 7.50 -28.58
CA SER A 88 0.70 8.59 -29.15
C SER A 88 1.49 9.34 -28.09
N ARG A 89 2.46 10.15 -28.51
CA ARG A 89 3.18 11.08 -27.62
C ARG A 89 2.21 12.13 -27.05
N LEU A 90 2.47 12.62 -25.84
CA LEU A 90 1.67 13.65 -25.18
C LEU A 90 2.50 14.93 -25.04
N GLY A 91 2.05 16.04 -25.65
CA GLY A 91 2.73 17.35 -25.51
C GLY A 91 2.15 18.23 -24.40
N GLN A 92 1.09 17.77 -23.72
CA GLN A 92 0.42 18.53 -22.67
C GLN A 92 1.25 18.45 -21.37
N PHE A 93 1.68 19.61 -20.87
CA PHE A 93 2.55 19.72 -19.69
C PHE A 93 1.76 20.06 -18.41
N THR A 94 0.83 21.01 -18.49
CA THR A 94 -0.13 21.23 -17.40
C THR A 94 -1.14 20.08 -17.42
N PRO A 95 -1.23 19.28 -16.35
CA PRO A 95 -2.11 18.12 -16.35
C PRO A 95 -3.58 18.54 -16.54
N ASN A 96 -4.37 17.66 -17.15
CA ASN A 96 -5.84 17.74 -17.12
C ASN A 96 -6.35 16.76 -16.06
N PRO A 97 -7.47 17.07 -15.37
CA PRO A 97 -8.08 16.11 -14.47
C PRO A 97 -8.58 14.89 -15.27
N PHE A 98 -8.36 13.69 -14.72
CA PHE A 98 -9.02 12.50 -15.24
C PHE A 98 -10.53 12.55 -14.94
N PRO A 99 -11.39 12.02 -15.84
CA PRO A 99 -11.02 11.29 -17.05
C PRO A 99 -10.69 12.19 -18.27
N ILE A 100 -9.83 11.73 -19.18
CA ILE A 100 -9.46 12.39 -20.45
C ILE A 100 -9.75 11.50 -21.66
N ALA A 101 -10.28 12.06 -22.76
CA ALA A 101 -10.75 11.30 -23.93
C ALA A 101 -9.66 10.77 -24.87
N ASN A 102 -8.42 11.22 -24.73
CA ASN A 102 -7.52 11.28 -25.89
C ASN A 102 -6.61 10.06 -26.04
N GLN A 103 -6.32 9.33 -24.96
CA GLN A 103 -5.56 8.07 -24.99
C GLN A 103 -5.46 7.46 -23.59
N PRO A 104 -5.27 6.14 -23.49
CA PRO A 104 -4.89 5.52 -22.23
C PRO A 104 -3.56 6.07 -21.72
N ILE A 105 -3.50 6.32 -20.42
CA ILE A 105 -2.34 6.89 -19.72
C ILE A 105 -2.11 6.17 -18.39
N ILE A 106 -0.84 5.95 -18.08
CA ILE A 106 -0.38 5.60 -16.73
C ILE A 106 0.50 6.76 -16.26
N ALA A 107 0.07 7.47 -15.23
CA ALA A 107 0.73 8.67 -14.73
C ALA A 107 1.12 8.46 -13.26
N PRO A 108 2.34 7.99 -12.94
CA PRO A 108 2.81 8.04 -11.55
C PRO A 108 2.79 9.48 -11.03
N TYR A 109 3.19 10.45 -11.86
CA TYR A 109 3.27 11.84 -11.44
C TYR A 109 3.28 12.79 -12.64
N TRP A 110 2.11 13.08 -13.23
CA TRP A 110 2.03 13.97 -14.38
C TRP A 110 2.04 15.44 -13.97
N SER A 111 3.16 16.11 -14.20
CA SER A 111 3.34 17.55 -14.01
C SER A 111 4.41 18.09 -14.97
N ASP A 112 4.59 19.40 -14.96
CA ASP A 112 5.45 20.20 -15.84
C ASP A 112 6.94 20.05 -15.45
N VAL A 113 7.49 18.87 -15.76
CA VAL A 113 8.86 18.42 -15.46
C VAL A 113 9.84 19.08 -16.41
N ASP A 114 10.98 19.53 -15.89
CA ASP A 114 12.06 20.07 -16.71
C ASP A 114 13.41 19.45 -16.33
N THR A 115 14.02 18.73 -17.28
CA THR A 115 15.31 18.05 -17.08
C THR A 115 16.50 18.83 -17.65
N ARG A 116 16.28 20.01 -18.25
CA ARG A 116 17.32 20.85 -18.85
C ARG A 116 18.23 21.52 -17.83
N CYS A 117 17.79 21.61 -16.57
CA CYS A 117 18.56 22.25 -15.51
C CYS A 117 19.88 21.50 -15.24
N ALA A 118 20.96 22.23 -14.95
CA ALA A 118 22.32 21.66 -14.92
C ALA A 118 22.51 20.56 -13.85
N THR A 119 21.77 20.62 -12.74
CA THR A 119 21.83 19.65 -11.64
C THR A 119 20.66 18.66 -11.63
N CYS A 120 19.73 18.76 -12.59
CA CYS A 120 18.64 17.80 -12.73
C CYS A 120 19.23 16.45 -13.12
N GLY A 121 18.53 15.36 -12.80
CA GLY A 121 18.73 14.08 -13.42
C GLY A 121 17.96 13.96 -14.73
N GLU A 122 17.60 12.73 -15.07
CA GLU A 122 17.07 12.33 -16.38
C GLU A 122 16.03 11.22 -16.19
N VAL A 123 15.39 10.84 -17.30
CA VAL A 123 14.38 9.79 -17.33
C VAL A 123 14.95 8.52 -17.97
N TYR A 124 14.82 7.40 -17.29
CA TYR A 124 15.42 6.13 -17.65
C TYR A 124 14.36 5.06 -17.88
N VAL A 125 14.69 4.07 -18.71
CA VAL A 125 13.88 2.88 -18.95
C VAL A 125 14.74 1.63 -18.83
N ALA A 126 14.19 0.59 -18.21
CA ALA A 126 14.83 -0.72 -18.10
C ALA A 126 13.81 -1.84 -18.33
N SER A 127 14.29 -2.96 -18.87
CA SER A 127 13.57 -4.23 -18.93
C SER A 127 14.45 -5.31 -18.30
N PRO A 128 14.52 -5.39 -16.95
CA PRO A 128 15.46 -6.28 -16.28
C PRO A 128 15.25 -7.77 -16.58
N ASN A 129 14.05 -8.15 -17.05
CA ASN A 129 13.70 -9.48 -17.54
C ASN A 129 12.52 -9.37 -18.53
N SER A 130 12.01 -10.51 -18.99
CA SER A 130 10.87 -10.62 -19.93
C SER A 130 9.53 -10.17 -19.37
N ASP A 131 9.42 -10.01 -18.05
CA ASP A 131 8.15 -9.84 -17.34
C ASP A 131 8.10 -8.52 -16.58
N THR A 132 9.10 -7.64 -16.74
CA THR A 132 9.18 -6.38 -16.00
C THR A 132 9.69 -5.27 -16.90
N VAL A 133 8.99 -4.15 -16.90
CA VAL A 133 9.47 -2.87 -17.43
C VAL A 133 9.47 -1.85 -16.30
N VAL A 134 10.52 -1.04 -16.23
CA VAL A 134 10.70 0.00 -15.23
C VAL A 134 10.98 1.33 -15.94
N VAL A 135 10.29 2.39 -15.54
CA VAL A 135 10.55 3.75 -15.99
C VAL A 135 10.79 4.64 -14.78
N THR A 136 11.94 5.34 -14.76
CA THR A 136 12.39 6.11 -13.60
C THR A 136 12.57 7.57 -13.99
N TRP A 137 11.90 8.47 -13.28
CA TRP A 137 12.18 9.91 -13.29
C TRP A 137 13.06 10.21 -12.07
N ASN A 138 14.38 10.26 -12.31
CA ASN A 138 15.39 10.41 -11.28
C ASN A 138 15.82 11.88 -11.18
N ASN A 139 15.67 12.47 -9.99
CA ASN A 139 16.07 13.84 -9.64
C ASN A 139 15.56 14.87 -10.66
N VAL A 140 14.28 14.77 -11.02
CA VAL A 140 13.70 15.66 -12.03
C VAL A 140 13.24 16.97 -11.39
N GLY A 141 13.60 18.08 -12.02
CA GLY A 141 13.18 19.42 -11.63
C GLY A 141 11.84 19.81 -12.25
N TYR A 142 11.42 21.05 -11.99
CA TYR A 142 10.17 21.61 -12.52
C TYR A 142 10.46 22.78 -13.45
N PHE A 143 9.55 23.01 -14.39
CA PHE A 143 9.66 24.16 -15.29
C PHE A 143 9.74 25.48 -14.50
N SER A 144 10.56 26.46 -14.86
CA SER A 144 11.47 26.56 -16.02
C SER A 144 12.93 26.46 -15.58
N ASN A 145 13.54 25.30 -15.75
CA ASN A 145 14.92 24.96 -15.38
C ASN A 145 15.18 25.07 -13.87
N ARG A 146 14.19 24.74 -13.04
CA ARG A 146 14.30 24.82 -11.58
C ARG A 146 14.87 23.53 -11.02
N SER A 147 15.71 23.68 -10.01
CA SER A 147 16.48 22.59 -9.40
C SER A 147 16.61 22.73 -7.89
N ASP A 148 15.91 23.69 -7.30
CA ASP A 148 15.86 23.91 -5.84
C ASP A 148 15.01 22.86 -5.12
N LYS A 149 14.21 22.10 -5.88
CA LYS A 149 13.42 20.94 -5.45
C LYS A 149 13.45 19.90 -6.55
N LEU A 150 13.56 18.63 -6.18
CA LEU A 150 13.68 17.53 -7.12
C LEU A 150 12.75 16.39 -6.71
N ASN A 151 12.15 15.75 -7.71
CA ASN A 151 11.31 14.57 -7.49
C ASN A 151 12.04 13.30 -7.97
N ASN A 152 11.82 12.20 -7.25
CA ASN A 152 12.33 10.85 -7.51
C ASN A 152 11.14 9.88 -7.49
N PHE A 153 10.73 9.42 -8.67
CA PHE A 153 9.62 8.48 -8.79
C PHE A 153 9.78 7.51 -9.94
N GLN A 154 9.11 6.37 -9.85
CA GLN A 154 9.25 5.25 -10.77
C GLN A 154 7.91 4.55 -11.00
N THR A 155 7.70 4.08 -12.22
CA THR A 155 6.63 3.13 -12.55
C THR A 155 7.24 1.79 -12.92
N VAL A 156 6.67 0.72 -12.40
CA VAL A 156 7.02 -0.65 -12.74
C VAL A 156 5.76 -1.33 -13.30
N LEU A 157 5.89 -1.92 -14.48
CA LEU A 157 4.87 -2.78 -15.08
C LEU A 157 5.35 -4.22 -14.99
N ARG A 158 4.54 -5.10 -14.40
CA ARG A 158 4.87 -6.53 -14.24
C ARG A 158 3.86 -7.40 -14.94
N ASN A 159 4.32 -8.28 -15.82
CA ASN A 159 3.47 -9.27 -16.48
C ASN A 159 2.86 -10.21 -15.44
N ARG A 160 1.54 -10.45 -15.54
CA ARG A 160 0.78 -11.38 -14.69
C ARG A 160 0.02 -12.41 -15.52
N ASN A 161 0.65 -12.91 -16.58
CA ASN A 161 0.09 -13.95 -17.44
C ASN A 161 -0.25 -15.25 -16.67
N ASP A 162 0.32 -15.45 -15.48
CA ASP A 162 -0.08 -16.49 -14.51
C ASP A 162 -1.55 -16.36 -14.05
N THR A 163 -2.13 -15.16 -14.12
CA THR A 163 -3.51 -14.87 -13.73
C THR A 163 -4.47 -14.66 -14.92
N GLY A 164 -3.96 -14.68 -16.15
CA GLY A 164 -4.74 -14.45 -17.36
C GLY A 164 -4.00 -13.65 -18.44
N ALA A 165 -4.38 -13.85 -19.70
CA ALA A 165 -3.71 -13.22 -20.83
C ALA A 165 -3.84 -11.69 -20.79
N GLY A 166 -2.69 -10.99 -20.87
CA GLY A 166 -2.63 -9.53 -20.83
C GLY A 166 -2.81 -8.93 -19.43
N ASN A 167 -2.98 -9.74 -18.39
CA ASN A 167 -2.99 -9.24 -17.01
C ASN A 167 -1.61 -8.74 -16.63
N PHE A 168 -1.58 -7.68 -15.83
CA PHE A 168 -0.34 -7.07 -15.37
C PHE A 168 -0.58 -6.30 -14.07
N ASP A 169 0.50 -6.05 -13.34
CA ASP A 169 0.49 -5.17 -12.18
C ASP A 169 1.17 -3.85 -12.53
N ILE A 170 0.63 -2.76 -11.99
CA ILE A 170 1.24 -1.44 -12.03
C ILE A 170 1.69 -1.08 -10.63
N GLU A 171 2.98 -0.81 -10.46
CA GLU A 171 3.55 -0.37 -9.20
C GLU A 171 4.15 1.03 -9.38
N PHE A 172 3.77 1.95 -8.49
CA PHE A 172 4.40 3.26 -8.37
C PHE A 172 5.29 3.29 -7.14
N ARG A 173 6.47 3.89 -7.29
CA ARG A 173 7.45 4.08 -6.21
C ARG A 173 7.81 5.55 -6.14
N TYR A 174 7.69 6.15 -4.96
CA TYR A 174 7.97 7.56 -4.70
C TYR A 174 9.01 7.68 -3.59
N GLU A 175 10.24 8.01 -3.95
CA GLU A 175 11.33 8.17 -2.97
C GLU A 175 11.44 9.60 -2.46
N THR A 176 11.15 10.59 -3.31
CA THR A 176 11.18 12.00 -2.93
C THR A 176 10.18 12.76 -3.78
N LEU A 177 9.26 13.48 -3.14
CA LEU A 177 8.37 14.45 -3.79
C LEU A 177 8.45 15.76 -3.01
N GLU A 178 9.00 16.79 -3.66
CA GLU A 178 9.20 18.13 -3.07
C GLU A 178 8.42 19.22 -3.80
N TRP A 179 8.03 19.00 -5.05
CA TRP A 179 7.34 19.96 -5.88
C TRP A 179 6.13 19.34 -6.59
N THR A 180 5.10 20.15 -6.82
CA THR A 180 3.84 19.73 -7.46
C THR A 180 3.60 20.35 -8.83
N THR A 181 4.18 21.52 -9.11
CA THR A 181 3.76 22.36 -10.24
C THR A 181 4.91 23.18 -10.83
N GLY A 182 5.01 23.18 -12.16
CA GLY A 182 5.91 24.07 -12.91
C GLY A 182 5.43 25.52 -13.01
N ASN A 183 6.33 26.44 -13.32
CA ASN A 183 6.04 27.87 -13.42
C ASN A 183 4.97 28.22 -14.47
N ALA A 184 4.95 27.54 -15.63
CA ALA A 184 3.96 27.77 -16.69
C ALA A 184 2.57 27.26 -16.29
N SER A 185 2.52 26.28 -15.39
CA SER A 185 1.30 25.74 -14.79
C SER A 185 0.79 26.56 -13.59
N GLY A 186 1.30 27.78 -13.40
CA GLY A 186 0.91 28.71 -12.34
C GLY A 186 1.65 28.47 -11.00
N GLY A 187 2.67 27.62 -10.99
CA GLY A 187 3.46 27.31 -9.79
C GLY A 187 4.43 28.43 -9.41
N VAL A 188 4.62 28.61 -8.10
CA VAL A 188 5.64 29.47 -7.50
C VAL A 188 6.50 28.61 -6.58
N ASN A 189 7.83 28.62 -6.79
CA ASN A 189 8.78 27.78 -6.05
C ASN A 189 8.41 26.27 -6.06
N GLY A 190 7.82 25.80 -7.16
CA GLY A 190 7.45 24.39 -7.36
C GLY A 190 6.07 24.01 -6.79
N LEU A 191 5.33 24.96 -6.22
CA LEU A 191 4.07 24.70 -5.51
C LEU A 191 2.95 25.65 -5.98
N GLY A 192 1.70 25.32 -5.66
CA GLY A 192 0.52 26.09 -6.08
C GLY A 192 0.13 25.84 -7.54
N GLY A 193 -0.63 26.75 -8.16
CA GLY A 193 -1.06 26.59 -9.55
C GLY A 193 -1.94 25.36 -9.77
N ILE A 194 -1.63 24.58 -10.81
CA ILE A 194 -2.26 23.29 -11.13
C ILE A 194 -1.31 22.14 -10.74
N PRO A 195 -1.53 21.47 -9.59
CA PRO A 195 -0.70 20.36 -9.13
C PRO A 195 -0.75 19.12 -10.01
N ALA A 196 0.24 18.25 -9.79
CA ALA A 196 0.40 16.98 -10.49
C ALA A 196 -0.86 16.11 -10.47
N GLN A 197 -1.08 15.40 -11.58
CA GLN A 197 -2.09 14.35 -11.70
C GLN A 197 -1.41 12.98 -11.54
N ALA A 198 -1.83 12.20 -10.55
CA ALA A 198 -1.34 10.84 -10.31
C ALA A 198 -2.49 9.81 -10.44
N GLY A 199 -2.26 8.72 -11.17
CA GLY A 199 -3.22 7.64 -11.41
C GLY A 199 -3.22 7.07 -12.82
N PHE A 200 -4.39 6.63 -13.28
CA PHE A 200 -4.58 5.92 -14.55
C PHE A 200 -5.85 6.41 -15.25
N ASP A 201 -5.82 6.41 -16.59
CA ASP A 201 -6.98 6.75 -17.41
C ASP A 201 -7.07 5.78 -18.59
N ALA A 202 -8.29 5.37 -18.93
CA ALA A 202 -8.58 4.53 -20.08
C ALA A 202 -8.55 5.28 -21.40
N GLY A 203 -8.65 6.60 -21.40
CA GLY A 203 -8.82 7.36 -22.63
C GLY A 203 -10.24 7.27 -23.19
N ASP A 204 -11.24 6.94 -22.38
CA ASP A 204 -12.63 6.70 -22.82
C ASP A 204 -13.67 7.64 -22.17
N ASN A 205 -13.21 8.60 -21.36
CA ASN A 205 -14.03 9.53 -20.55
C ASN A 205 -14.85 8.88 -19.42
N VAL A 206 -14.64 7.60 -19.17
CA VAL A 206 -15.46 6.80 -18.24
C VAL A 206 -14.56 6.18 -17.19
N ASN A 207 -13.58 5.38 -17.59
CA ASN A 207 -12.81 4.55 -16.70
C ASN A 207 -11.48 5.21 -16.33
N PHE A 208 -11.29 5.50 -15.05
CA PHE A 208 -10.07 6.11 -14.52
C PHE A 208 -9.93 5.86 -13.02
N PHE A 209 -8.74 6.09 -12.50
CA PHE A 209 -8.45 6.11 -11.07
C PHE A 209 -7.46 7.23 -10.76
N THR A 210 -7.62 7.89 -9.62
CA THR A 210 -6.73 8.96 -9.16
C THR A 210 -6.18 8.63 -7.80
N LEU A 211 -4.87 8.76 -7.61
CA LEU A 211 -4.27 8.61 -6.28
C LEU A 211 -4.73 9.73 -5.32
N PRO A 212 -4.70 9.50 -4.00
CA PRO A 212 -5.03 10.52 -3.02
C PRO A 212 -4.23 11.81 -3.21
N GLY A 213 -4.89 12.94 -3.03
CA GLY A 213 -4.27 14.27 -3.18
C GLY A 213 -3.94 14.66 -4.62
N SER A 214 -4.15 13.80 -5.61
CA SER A 214 -3.99 14.16 -7.03
C SER A 214 -4.71 15.48 -7.33
N ARG A 215 -4.05 16.37 -8.08
CA ARG A 215 -4.52 17.74 -8.40
C ARG A 215 -4.58 18.70 -7.21
N THR A 216 -4.06 18.34 -6.05
CA THR A 216 -3.94 19.23 -4.88
C THR A 216 -2.50 19.24 -4.35
N ALA A 217 -2.21 20.07 -3.34
CA ALA A 217 -0.90 20.08 -2.69
C ALA A 217 -0.60 18.75 -1.97
N GLU A 218 -1.64 18.02 -1.55
CA GLU A 218 -1.54 16.76 -0.83
C GLU A 218 -0.99 15.61 -1.69
N VAL A 219 -0.87 15.78 -3.01
CA VAL A 219 -0.21 14.79 -3.88
C VAL A 219 1.23 14.50 -3.45
N LEU A 220 1.89 15.41 -2.71
CA LEU A 220 3.22 15.14 -2.14
C LEU A 220 3.19 14.05 -1.07
N ASN A 221 2.04 13.79 -0.44
CA ASN A 221 1.92 12.83 0.65
C ASN A 221 1.84 11.36 0.17
N ILE A 222 1.70 11.11 -1.14
CA ILE A 222 1.72 9.75 -1.70
C ILE A 222 3.07 9.04 -1.48
N GLN A 223 4.14 9.79 -1.19
CA GLN A 223 5.43 9.23 -0.79
C GLN A 223 5.44 8.68 0.65
N ASN A 224 4.49 9.09 1.49
CA ASN A 224 4.40 8.69 2.90
C ASN A 224 3.28 7.68 3.18
N THR A 225 2.55 7.28 2.14
CA THR A 225 1.37 6.40 2.22
C THR A 225 1.51 5.25 1.24
N SER A 226 0.71 4.20 1.43
CA SER A 226 0.74 2.98 0.65
C SER A 226 -0.63 2.30 0.68
N ASN A 227 -0.95 1.53 -0.35
CA ASN A 227 -2.12 0.65 -0.39
C ASN A 227 -1.75 -0.85 -0.24
N LEU A 228 -0.53 -1.14 0.21
CA LEU A 228 -0.09 -2.51 0.45
C LEU A 228 -0.59 -3.01 1.82
N PRO A 229 -0.93 -4.30 1.95
CA PRO A 229 -1.31 -4.90 3.25
C PRO A 229 -0.20 -4.83 4.30
N ASP A 230 1.07 -5.02 3.88
CA ASP A 230 2.26 -4.68 4.65
C ASP A 230 2.80 -3.35 4.10
N PRO A 231 2.35 -2.21 4.64
CA PRO A 231 2.53 -0.91 4.01
C PRO A 231 4.00 -0.51 3.98
N VAL A 232 4.52 -0.30 2.78
CA VAL A 232 5.81 0.36 2.56
C VAL A 232 5.52 1.75 2.01
N PRO A 233 5.67 2.82 2.82
CA PRO A 233 5.42 4.19 2.38
C PRO A 233 6.07 4.51 1.03
N GLY A 234 5.28 5.10 0.13
CA GLY A 234 5.72 5.46 -1.21
C GLY A 234 5.61 4.33 -2.23
N ILE A 235 5.23 3.11 -1.84
CA ILE A 235 4.90 2.02 -2.78
C ILE A 235 3.39 1.89 -2.91
N TRP A 236 2.91 1.96 -4.15
CA TRP A 236 1.52 1.74 -4.50
C TRP A 236 1.43 0.66 -5.57
N SER A 237 0.53 -0.31 -5.41
CA SER A 237 0.39 -1.43 -6.36
C SER A 237 -1.06 -1.63 -6.78
N PHE A 238 -1.27 -1.85 -8.07
CA PHE A 238 -2.60 -2.00 -8.67
C PHE A 238 -2.60 -3.18 -9.63
N ALA A 239 -3.47 -4.15 -9.36
CA ALA A 239 -3.66 -5.33 -10.19
C ALA A 239 -4.64 -5.04 -11.33
N VAL A 240 -4.15 -5.01 -12.58
CA VAL A 240 -5.02 -4.93 -13.76
C VAL A 240 -5.35 -6.34 -14.21
N ARG A 241 -6.64 -6.70 -14.17
CA ARG A 241 -7.13 -8.05 -14.46
C ARG A 241 -8.22 -8.00 -15.51
N ASN A 242 -8.07 -8.79 -16.56
CA ASN A 242 -8.99 -8.86 -17.71
C ASN A 242 -9.30 -7.49 -18.32
N GLY A 243 -8.33 -6.56 -18.29
CA GLY A 243 -8.51 -5.21 -18.79
C GLY A 243 -9.22 -4.27 -17.83
N VAL A 244 -9.43 -4.63 -16.56
CA VAL A 244 -10.13 -3.80 -15.58
C VAL A 244 -9.24 -3.50 -14.38
N LEU A 245 -9.40 -2.29 -13.82
CA LEU A 245 -8.71 -1.87 -12.60
C LEU A 245 -9.24 -2.61 -11.35
N PRO A 246 -8.50 -2.57 -10.23
CA PRO A 246 -9.01 -3.00 -8.94
C PRO A 246 -10.32 -2.28 -8.58
N GLY A 247 -11.18 -2.99 -7.85
CA GLY A 247 -12.48 -2.52 -7.37
C GLY A 247 -13.67 -2.89 -8.26
N ALA A 248 -13.45 -3.41 -9.47
CA ALA A 248 -14.55 -3.74 -10.38
C ALA A 248 -15.16 -5.13 -10.15
N THR A 249 -14.44 -6.03 -9.49
CA THR A 249 -14.87 -7.41 -9.22
C THR A 249 -14.46 -7.84 -7.82
N PRO A 250 -15.18 -8.78 -7.19
CA PRO A 250 -14.78 -9.34 -5.90
C PRO A 250 -13.35 -9.90 -5.89
N ASP A 251 -12.95 -10.57 -6.98
CA ASP A 251 -11.62 -11.22 -7.09
C ASP A 251 -10.45 -10.22 -7.29
N ASN A 252 -10.74 -8.93 -7.43
CA ASN A 252 -9.74 -7.88 -7.61
C ASN A 252 -10.22 -6.61 -6.92
N PRO A 253 -10.32 -6.59 -5.58
CA PRO A 253 -10.87 -5.47 -4.83
C PRO A 253 -9.88 -4.30 -4.75
N LEU A 254 -10.39 -3.11 -4.42
CA LEU A 254 -9.55 -2.00 -4.00
C LEU A 254 -9.06 -2.25 -2.57
N LEU A 255 -7.78 -1.99 -2.34
CA LEU A 255 -7.15 -2.05 -1.02
C LEU A 255 -7.06 -0.66 -0.38
N PRO A 256 -7.20 -0.56 0.95
CA PRO A 256 -7.18 0.72 1.64
C PRO A 256 -5.76 1.27 1.78
N VAL A 257 -5.69 2.57 2.06
CA VAL A 257 -4.56 3.21 2.72
C VAL A 257 -4.77 3.12 4.22
N VAL A 258 -3.81 2.55 4.95
CA VAL A 258 -3.90 2.44 6.42
C VAL A 258 -3.34 3.71 7.07
N ILE A 259 -4.16 4.39 7.88
CA ILE A 259 -3.77 5.59 8.64
C ILE A 259 -4.32 5.44 10.05
N ASP A 260 -3.44 5.46 11.07
CA ASP A 260 -3.82 5.35 12.49
C ASP A 260 -4.79 4.18 12.77
N ASP A 261 -4.50 3.00 12.21
CA ASP A 261 -5.31 1.77 12.28
C ASP A 261 -6.71 1.85 11.62
N GLU A 262 -6.97 2.91 10.83
CA GLU A 262 -8.17 3.06 10.02
C GLU A 262 -7.89 2.78 8.53
N PHE A 263 -8.86 2.17 7.85
CA PHE A 263 -8.75 1.80 6.44
C PHE A 263 -9.42 2.86 5.59
N ASN A 264 -8.62 3.62 4.85
CA ASN A 264 -9.07 4.76 4.07
C ASN A 264 -9.13 4.40 2.58
N PHE A 265 -10.26 4.70 1.94
CA PHE A 265 -10.47 4.55 0.51
C PHE A 265 -10.80 5.90 -0.10
N ASP A 266 -10.14 6.22 -1.21
CA ASP A 266 -10.37 7.45 -1.97
C ASP A 266 -10.42 7.08 -3.46
N PHE A 267 -11.62 7.13 -4.04
CA PHE A 267 -11.87 6.70 -5.41
C PHE A 267 -13.03 7.45 -6.06
N ASN A 268 -13.19 7.28 -7.38
CA ASN A 268 -14.26 7.91 -8.14
C ASN A 268 -15.34 6.90 -8.51
N ILE A 269 -16.59 7.27 -8.26
CA ILE A 269 -17.78 6.56 -8.70
C ILE A 269 -18.15 7.06 -10.10
N VAL A 270 -18.02 6.18 -11.08
CA VAL A 270 -18.36 6.46 -12.48
C VAL A 270 -19.82 6.07 -12.76
N ASN A 271 -20.22 4.88 -12.33
CA ASN A 271 -21.58 4.38 -12.42
C ASN A 271 -22.09 4.06 -11.01
N PRO A 272 -23.03 4.84 -10.46
CA PRO A 272 -23.47 4.68 -9.07
C PRO A 272 -24.14 3.35 -8.78
N THR A 273 -24.73 2.71 -9.79
CA THR A 273 -25.40 1.40 -9.65
C THR A 273 -24.45 0.22 -9.80
N GLN A 274 -23.19 0.44 -10.20
CA GLN A 274 -22.19 -0.60 -10.30
C GLN A 274 -21.45 -0.71 -8.97
N PRO A 275 -21.37 -1.91 -8.35
CA PRO A 275 -20.63 -2.07 -7.12
C PRO A 275 -19.14 -1.77 -7.30
N VAL A 276 -18.57 -1.04 -6.35
CA VAL A 276 -17.13 -0.99 -6.12
C VAL A 276 -16.80 -1.96 -4.99
N PHE A 277 -15.92 -2.91 -5.28
CA PHE A 277 -15.46 -3.91 -4.33
C PHE A 277 -14.23 -3.40 -3.59
N ILE A 278 -14.31 -3.41 -2.27
CA ILE A 278 -13.23 -3.04 -1.36
C ILE A 278 -12.91 -4.23 -0.47
N ASP A 279 -11.65 -4.37 -0.07
CA ASP A 279 -11.23 -5.40 0.89
C ASP A 279 -10.35 -4.76 1.96
N PRO A 280 -10.85 -4.64 3.20
CA PRO A 280 -10.02 -4.26 4.33
C PRO A 280 -9.28 -5.49 4.90
N PRO A 281 -8.21 -5.28 5.68
CA PRO A 281 -7.68 -6.31 6.57
C PRO A 281 -8.75 -6.87 7.51
N VAL A 282 -8.67 -8.17 7.77
CA VAL A 282 -9.64 -8.97 8.54
C VAL A 282 -9.92 -8.42 9.94
N ALA A 283 -11.21 -8.38 10.31
CA ALA A 283 -11.73 -8.00 11.62
C ALA A 283 -13.00 -8.81 11.95
N ILE A 284 -13.57 -8.63 13.15
CA ILE A 284 -14.88 -9.25 13.52
C ILE A 284 -16.08 -8.38 13.11
N GLY A 285 -15.82 -7.22 12.53
CA GLY A 285 -16.81 -6.28 12.04
C GLY A 285 -16.16 -4.97 11.62
N TYR A 286 -16.93 -4.10 10.99
CA TYR A 286 -16.45 -2.82 10.50
C TYR A 286 -17.52 -1.73 10.62
N ASP A 287 -17.09 -0.53 10.98
CA ASP A 287 -17.85 0.70 10.76
C ASP A 287 -17.49 1.27 9.39
N TYR A 288 -18.48 1.50 8.55
CA TYR A 288 -18.33 2.14 7.24
C TYR A 288 -18.77 3.60 7.38
N ILE A 289 -17.91 4.54 7.01
CA ILE A 289 -18.17 5.98 7.18
C ILE A 289 -17.73 6.74 5.92
N VAL A 290 -18.67 7.41 5.26
CA VAL A 290 -18.39 8.35 4.18
C VAL A 290 -18.07 9.71 4.80
N ASP A 291 -16.81 10.13 4.70
CA ASP A 291 -16.40 11.46 5.17
C ASP A 291 -16.73 12.56 4.14
N SER A 292 -16.70 12.22 2.86
CA SER A 292 -17.13 13.11 1.78
C SER A 292 -17.54 12.35 0.52
N GLY A 293 -18.46 12.92 -0.27
CA GLY A 293 -18.94 12.33 -1.52
C GLY A 293 -20.38 11.81 -1.44
N PRO A 294 -20.80 10.97 -2.40
CA PRO A 294 -22.13 10.39 -2.42
C PRO A 294 -22.33 9.37 -1.27
N ASN A 295 -23.57 9.23 -0.82
CA ASN A 295 -23.94 8.24 0.19
C ASN A 295 -23.87 6.81 -0.38
N ILE A 296 -23.73 5.83 0.51
CA ILE A 296 -23.76 4.40 0.17
C ILE A 296 -25.21 3.99 -0.05
N ALA A 297 -25.53 3.48 -1.24
CA ALA A 297 -26.88 3.07 -1.62
C ALA A 297 -27.15 1.59 -1.28
N SER A 298 -26.15 0.73 -1.43
CA SER A 298 -26.26 -0.70 -1.08
C SER A 298 -24.92 -1.28 -0.64
N VAL A 299 -25.01 -2.40 0.09
CA VAL A 299 -23.85 -3.24 0.47
C VAL A 299 -24.08 -4.69 0.05
N ILE A 300 -23.03 -5.35 -0.45
CA ILE A 300 -22.96 -6.78 -0.72
C ILE A 300 -21.83 -7.33 0.15
N LEU A 301 -22.15 -8.29 1.01
CA LEU A 301 -21.17 -8.94 1.89
C LEU A 301 -20.74 -10.30 1.29
N PRO A 302 -19.54 -10.81 1.64
CA PRO A 302 -19.02 -12.04 1.06
C PRO A 302 -19.85 -13.27 1.45
N THR A 303 -19.61 -14.38 0.75
CA THR A 303 -20.14 -15.71 1.09
C THR A 303 -19.02 -16.64 1.52
N GLY A 304 -19.32 -17.72 2.22
CA GLY A 304 -18.38 -18.72 2.69
C GLY A 304 -17.68 -18.34 4.00
N ILE A 305 -18.21 -17.39 4.77
CA ILE A 305 -17.65 -16.95 6.05
C ILE A 305 -18.66 -17.27 7.14
N GLY A 306 -18.26 -18.18 8.04
CA GLY A 306 -19.09 -18.61 9.16
C GLY A 306 -20.44 -19.17 8.72
N ASP A 307 -21.53 -18.54 9.16
CA ASP A 307 -22.90 -18.92 8.81
C ASP A 307 -23.51 -18.14 7.63
N ASP A 308 -22.72 -17.31 6.96
CA ASP A 308 -23.12 -16.42 5.86
C ASP A 308 -24.16 -15.34 6.24
N LEU A 309 -24.31 -15.04 7.54
CA LEU A 309 -25.18 -13.96 8.03
C LEU A 309 -24.36 -12.88 8.72
N TYR A 310 -24.74 -11.63 8.47
CA TYR A 310 -24.05 -10.47 9.01
C TYR A 310 -25.06 -9.50 9.64
N ASP A 311 -24.79 -9.10 10.87
CA ASP A 311 -25.67 -8.21 11.62
C ASP A 311 -25.51 -6.77 11.11
N LEU A 312 -26.61 -6.16 10.66
CA LEU A 312 -26.62 -4.76 10.24
C LEU A 312 -26.96 -3.83 11.40
N PHE A 313 -26.12 -2.82 11.60
CA PHE A 313 -26.35 -1.71 12.51
C PHE A 313 -26.49 -0.41 11.72
N THR A 314 -27.53 0.36 12.05
CA THR A 314 -27.79 1.68 11.46
C THR A 314 -27.37 2.78 12.41
N PHE A 315 -26.92 3.92 11.90
CA PHE A 315 -26.46 5.00 12.76
C PHE A 315 -27.59 5.95 13.14
N ASN A 316 -27.71 6.22 14.44
CA ASN A 316 -28.64 7.18 14.99
C ASN A 316 -27.90 8.49 15.28
N SER A 317 -28.17 9.52 14.48
CA SER A 317 -27.55 10.84 14.62
C SER A 317 -27.93 11.59 15.89
N THR A 318 -29.08 11.26 16.51
CA THR A 318 -29.51 11.90 17.75
C THR A 318 -28.70 11.42 18.94
N ASP A 319 -28.43 10.11 18.99
CA ASP A 319 -27.67 9.49 20.07
C ASP A 319 -26.16 9.38 19.76
N ASN A 320 -25.78 9.67 18.51
CA ASN A 320 -24.43 9.54 17.98
C ASN A 320 -23.87 8.13 18.20
N ASP A 321 -24.69 7.12 17.90
CA ASP A 321 -24.37 5.71 18.14
C ASP A 321 -24.93 4.80 17.04
N PHE A 322 -24.33 3.62 16.88
CA PHE A 322 -24.81 2.55 16.03
C PHE A 322 -25.85 1.70 16.77
N VAL A 323 -27.04 1.61 16.20
CA VAL A 323 -28.17 0.87 16.75
C VAL A 323 -28.44 -0.35 15.89
N ASP A 324 -28.60 -1.50 16.55
CA ASP A 324 -28.98 -2.76 15.91
C ASP A 324 -30.29 -2.58 15.13
N SER A 325 -30.26 -2.91 13.85
CA SER A 325 -31.44 -2.83 12.99
C SER A 325 -32.38 -4.03 13.13
N GLY A 326 -31.89 -5.13 13.73
CA GLY A 326 -32.56 -6.43 13.76
C GLY A 326 -32.61 -7.12 12.40
N ILE A 327 -31.73 -6.72 11.46
CA ILE A 327 -31.63 -7.27 10.12
C ILE A 327 -30.32 -8.03 9.99
N ASP A 328 -30.44 -9.30 9.59
CA ASP A 328 -29.31 -10.14 9.20
C ASP A 328 -29.20 -10.13 7.67
N ILE A 329 -28.07 -9.65 7.16
CA ILE A 329 -27.78 -9.64 5.72
C ILE A 329 -27.16 -10.98 5.35
N ALA A 330 -27.79 -11.69 4.41
CA ALA A 330 -27.20 -12.89 3.83
C ALA A 330 -26.07 -12.54 2.85
N GLY A 331 -24.94 -13.22 2.98
CA GLY A 331 -23.82 -13.12 2.06
C GLY A 331 -24.22 -13.30 0.60
N GLY A 332 -23.57 -12.55 -0.30
CA GLY A 332 -23.80 -12.59 -1.74
C GLY A 332 -25.04 -11.85 -2.23
N PHE A 333 -25.88 -11.33 -1.33
CA PHE A 333 -27.06 -10.52 -1.68
C PHE A 333 -26.84 -9.05 -1.36
N ALA A 334 -27.32 -8.18 -2.24
CA ALA A 334 -27.29 -6.74 -2.02
C ALA A 334 -28.39 -6.32 -1.02
N PHE A 335 -27.99 -5.70 0.08
CA PHE A 335 -28.89 -4.97 0.97
C PHE A 335 -28.97 -3.50 0.53
N ASN A 336 -30.19 -3.01 0.27
CA ASN A 336 -30.43 -1.63 -0.17
C ASN A 336 -30.86 -0.76 1.01
N PHE A 337 -30.21 0.38 1.20
CA PHE A 337 -30.52 1.33 2.27
C PHE A 337 -31.72 2.25 1.96
N GLY A 338 -32.31 2.09 0.77
CA GLY A 338 -33.44 2.91 0.30
C GLY A 338 -32.99 4.21 -0.38
N ASP A 339 -33.98 5.02 -0.76
CA ASP A 339 -33.75 6.28 -1.47
C ASP A 339 -32.92 7.25 -0.62
N GLY A 340 -31.79 7.71 -1.16
CA GLY A 340 -30.86 8.63 -0.48
C GLY A 340 -29.71 7.94 0.27
N GLY A 341 -29.72 6.62 0.40
CA GLY A 341 -28.63 5.86 0.99
C GLY A 341 -28.30 6.24 2.44
N VAL A 342 -27.13 5.82 2.91
CA VAL A 342 -26.58 6.19 4.22
C VAL A 342 -25.14 6.69 4.10
N ASP A 343 -24.76 7.63 4.97
CA ASP A 343 -23.36 8.05 5.10
C ASP A 343 -22.57 7.10 6.00
N ARG A 344 -23.25 6.31 6.84
CA ARG A 344 -22.59 5.33 7.71
C ARG A 344 -23.48 4.17 8.13
N PHE A 345 -22.86 3.00 8.29
CA PHE A 345 -23.48 1.79 8.83
C PHE A 345 -22.39 0.90 9.46
N ARG A 346 -22.80 -0.07 10.27
CA ARG A 346 -21.88 -1.05 10.88
C ARG A 346 -22.29 -2.46 10.49
N ILE A 347 -21.29 -3.29 10.25
CA ILE A 347 -21.44 -4.73 10.06
C ILE A 347 -20.74 -5.46 11.20
N LEU A 348 -21.47 -6.34 11.87
CA LEU A 348 -20.94 -7.35 12.79
C LEU A 348 -21.25 -8.74 12.24
N GLY A 349 -21.02 -9.78 13.04
CA GLY A 349 -21.32 -11.16 12.68
C GLY A 349 -20.16 -11.90 12.00
N ILE A 350 -19.01 -11.25 11.76
CA ILE A 350 -17.84 -11.96 11.21
C ILE A 350 -17.25 -12.84 12.31
N GLU A 351 -17.43 -14.14 12.19
CA GLU A 351 -17.14 -15.08 13.26
C GLU A 351 -15.64 -15.36 13.36
N PRO A 352 -15.03 -15.23 14.55
CA PRO A 352 -13.62 -15.57 14.74
C PRO A 352 -13.27 -17.01 14.32
N SER A 353 -14.24 -17.93 14.39
CA SER A 353 -14.09 -19.32 13.97
C SER A 353 -13.92 -19.50 12.46
N ALA A 354 -14.29 -18.52 11.64
CA ALA A 354 -14.04 -18.54 10.20
C ALA A 354 -12.54 -18.45 9.89
N GLY A 355 -11.72 -17.93 10.82
CA GLY A 355 -10.26 -17.97 10.72
C GLY A 355 -9.71 -17.23 9.50
N LEU A 356 -10.35 -16.14 9.11
CA LEU A 356 -9.94 -15.31 7.97
C LEU A 356 -8.47 -14.85 8.14
N ASP A 357 -7.67 -14.98 7.08
CA ASP A 357 -6.25 -14.59 7.09
C ASP A 357 -6.11 -13.08 6.87
N PRO A 358 -5.55 -12.32 7.82
CA PRO A 358 -5.33 -10.87 7.66
C PRO A 358 -4.43 -10.49 6.48
N ASN A 359 -3.68 -11.43 5.91
CA ASN A 359 -2.82 -11.21 4.75
C ASN A 359 -3.49 -11.61 3.41
N ASP A 360 -4.68 -12.20 3.46
CA ASP A 360 -5.45 -12.52 2.27
C ASP A 360 -6.27 -11.29 1.86
N ILE A 361 -5.82 -10.68 0.75
CA ILE A 361 -6.39 -9.48 0.12
C ILE A 361 -7.74 -9.71 -0.58
N THR A 362 -8.36 -10.86 -0.32
CA THR A 362 -9.70 -11.23 -0.78
C THR A 362 -10.52 -11.88 0.35
N ALA A 363 -10.08 -11.75 1.61
CA ALA A 363 -10.70 -12.46 2.74
C ALA A 363 -12.08 -11.91 3.12
N PHE A 364 -12.32 -10.60 2.96
CA PHE A 364 -13.58 -9.97 3.34
C PHE A 364 -14.01 -8.89 2.35
N VAL A 365 -14.27 -9.31 1.11
CA VAL A 365 -14.59 -8.38 0.03
C VAL A 365 -16.02 -7.86 0.14
N THR A 366 -16.15 -6.55 0.36
CA THR A 366 -17.43 -5.84 0.43
C THR A 366 -17.69 -5.09 -0.87
N GLY A 367 -18.85 -5.31 -1.49
CA GLY A 367 -19.32 -4.53 -2.64
C GLY A 367 -20.21 -3.37 -2.22
N LEU A 368 -19.87 -2.14 -2.61
CA LEU A 368 -20.65 -0.95 -2.29
C LEU A 368 -21.18 -0.27 -3.55
N THR A 369 -22.46 0.09 -3.56
CA THR A 369 -23.01 1.03 -4.56
C THR A 369 -23.28 2.38 -3.91
N PHE A 370 -23.46 3.42 -4.71
CA PHE A 370 -23.58 4.80 -4.23
C PHE A 370 -24.79 5.49 -4.85
N THR A 371 -25.25 6.58 -4.22
CA THR A 371 -26.44 7.32 -4.69
C THR A 371 -26.17 8.09 -5.97
N ASP A 372 -24.95 8.60 -6.14
CA ASP A 372 -24.57 9.48 -7.23
C ASP A 372 -23.13 9.21 -7.70
N ALA A 373 -22.79 9.75 -8.87
CA ALA A 373 -21.43 9.71 -9.39
C ALA A 373 -20.60 10.81 -8.72
N GLY A 374 -19.30 10.59 -8.59
CA GLY A 374 -18.39 11.54 -7.97
C GLY A 374 -17.31 10.88 -7.15
N ARG A 375 -16.41 11.70 -6.60
CA ARG A 375 -15.34 11.23 -5.71
C ARG A 375 -15.92 10.91 -4.33
N VAL A 376 -15.51 9.78 -3.76
CA VAL A 376 -15.87 9.36 -2.40
C VAL A 376 -14.61 9.18 -1.56
N GLN A 377 -14.67 9.68 -0.32
CA GLN A 377 -13.72 9.36 0.75
C GLN A 377 -14.46 8.55 1.80
N LEU A 378 -14.05 7.29 1.93
CA LEU A 378 -14.67 6.30 2.80
C LEU A 378 -13.63 5.78 3.78
N ARG A 379 -14.02 5.65 5.05
CA ARG A 379 -13.25 4.94 6.06
C ARG A 379 -13.98 3.65 6.48
N GLN A 380 -13.18 2.60 6.68
CA GLN A 380 -13.59 1.45 7.45
C GLN A 380 -12.79 1.41 8.77
N ILE A 381 -13.49 1.36 9.89
CA ILE A 381 -12.89 1.20 11.21
C ILE A 381 -13.09 -0.25 11.64
N ALA A 382 -11.99 -0.97 11.86
CA ALA A 382 -12.01 -2.36 12.28
C ALA A 382 -12.57 -2.49 13.70
N ILE A 383 -13.48 -3.45 13.89
CA ILE A 383 -13.94 -3.88 15.20
C ILE A 383 -13.16 -5.15 15.53
N SER A 384 -12.33 -5.09 16.57
CA SER A 384 -11.52 -6.22 17.01
C SER A 384 -12.12 -6.89 18.25
N GLN A 385 -11.96 -8.21 18.35
CA GLN A 385 -12.22 -8.91 19.60
C GLN A 385 -10.93 -8.90 20.42
N ASN A 386 -10.97 -8.35 21.63
CA ASN A 386 -9.89 -8.54 22.59
C ASN A 386 -9.86 -10.01 23.01
N THR A 387 -9.10 -10.84 22.29
CA THR A 387 -8.75 -12.16 22.79
C THR A 387 -7.73 -11.95 23.90
N THR A 388 -8.12 -12.17 25.16
CA THR A 388 -7.12 -12.39 26.22
C THR A 388 -6.21 -13.51 25.74
N PRO A 389 -4.88 -13.30 25.63
CA PRO A 389 -3.97 -14.35 25.21
C PRO A 389 -4.20 -15.57 26.09
N ALA A 390 -4.41 -16.75 25.50
CA ALA A 390 -4.38 -17.98 26.26
C ALA A 390 -3.05 -18.00 27.04
N PRO A 391 -3.06 -18.30 28.35
CA PRO A 391 -1.84 -18.31 29.13
C PRO A 391 -0.84 -19.24 28.45
N VAL A 392 0.25 -18.67 27.93
CA VAL A 392 1.35 -19.42 27.36
C VAL A 392 1.87 -20.31 28.49
N PRO A 393 1.81 -21.65 28.36
CA PRO A 393 2.37 -22.53 29.37
C PRO A 393 3.86 -22.23 29.47
N GLU A 394 4.34 -21.92 30.67
CA GLU A 394 5.77 -21.68 30.84
C GLU A 394 6.57 -22.89 30.33
N PRO A 395 7.68 -22.67 29.59
CA PRO A 395 8.52 -23.76 29.16
C PRO A 395 8.97 -24.54 30.40
N ALA A 396 8.69 -25.84 30.43
CA ALA A 396 9.04 -26.69 31.55
C ALA A 396 10.51 -26.50 31.91
N THR A 397 10.76 -25.94 33.10
CA THR A 397 12.09 -25.73 33.64
C THR A 397 12.75 -27.08 33.85
N ILE A 398 13.46 -27.60 32.85
CA ILE A 398 14.36 -28.74 33.03
C ILE A 398 15.61 -28.18 33.73
N LEU A 399 15.53 -28.05 35.06
CA LEU A 399 16.68 -27.75 35.90
C LEU A 399 17.05 -28.99 36.70
N GLY A 400 18.16 -29.62 36.30
CA GLY A 400 19.08 -30.28 37.23
C GLY A 400 18.81 -31.74 37.57
N SER A 401 19.32 -32.66 36.75
CA SER A 401 19.85 -33.94 37.27
C SER A 401 21.12 -34.36 36.52
N LEU A 402 22.12 -33.48 36.57
CA LEU A 402 23.51 -33.90 36.44
C LEU A 402 24.26 -33.39 37.66
N ILE A 403 24.86 -34.33 38.39
CA ILE A 403 25.87 -34.24 39.45
C ILE A 403 25.45 -34.96 40.75
N ALA A 404 26.30 -35.94 41.09
CA ALA A 404 26.51 -36.62 42.37
C ALA A 404 25.63 -37.85 42.68
N LEU A 405 26.16 -39.03 42.34
CA LEU A 405 26.46 -40.10 43.30
C LEU A 405 27.58 -40.99 42.74
N GLY A 406 28.71 -41.03 43.46
CA GLY A 406 29.93 -41.73 43.06
C GLY A 406 30.13 -43.11 43.70
N PHE A 407 31.13 -43.81 43.15
CA PHE A 407 32.01 -44.84 43.74
C PHE A 407 31.44 -46.07 44.47
N GLY A 408 31.74 -47.26 43.92
CA GLY A 408 31.72 -48.55 44.64
C GLY A 408 32.18 -49.75 43.80
N ARG A 409 33.44 -50.20 44.00
CA ARG A 409 34.13 -51.36 43.40
C ARG A 409 33.47 -52.73 43.71
N LYS A 410 33.51 -53.69 42.76
CA LYS A 410 34.29 -54.98 42.71
C LYS A 410 33.55 -56.18 42.05
N LEU A 411 34.25 -56.77 41.07
CA LEU A 411 34.43 -58.21 40.74
C LEU A 411 33.19 -59.12 40.44
N TYR A 412 33.13 -59.63 39.20
CA TYR A 412 33.27 -61.08 38.96
C TYR A 412 33.83 -61.38 37.56
N ARG A 413 34.52 -62.50 37.47
CA ARG A 413 35.48 -62.96 36.45
C ARG A 413 34.89 -64.18 35.74
N MET A 414 35.01 -64.30 34.41
CA MET A 414 35.18 -65.62 33.74
C MET A 414 35.86 -65.49 32.36
N ARG A 415 36.82 -66.41 32.13
CA ARG A 415 37.65 -66.67 30.94
C ARG A 415 36.77 -67.27 29.80
N SER A 416 37.12 -67.33 28.51
CA SER A 416 38.33 -67.82 27.79
C SER A 416 38.07 -67.62 26.27
N HIS A 417 39.04 -67.35 25.38
CA HIS A 417 39.91 -68.28 24.63
C HIS A 417 40.88 -67.41 23.78
N SER A 418 42.21 -67.44 23.99
CA SER A 418 43.24 -68.14 23.18
C SER A 418 43.13 -67.91 21.65
N ALA A 419 43.86 -66.97 21.05
CA ALA A 419 45.27 -67.00 20.60
C ALA A 419 45.44 -67.48 19.14
N ASN A 420 46.09 -66.66 18.30
CA ASN A 420 47.28 -67.11 17.59
C ASN A 420 48.21 -65.94 17.20
N LYS A 421 49.51 -66.16 17.41
CA LYS A 421 50.65 -65.30 17.09
C LYS A 421 51.43 -65.92 15.92
N GLY A 422 52.23 -65.09 15.26
CA GLY A 422 53.43 -65.47 14.52
C GLY A 422 53.33 -65.09 13.04
N ALA A 423 54.21 -64.28 12.46
CA ALA A 423 55.51 -63.77 12.89
C ALA A 423 55.71 -62.34 12.39
#